data_AF-A0A2H0UBM7-F1
#
_entry.id   AF-A0A2H0UBM7-F1
#
_cell.length_a   1.000
_cell.length_b   1.000
_cell.length_c   1.000
_cell.angle_alpha   90.00
_cell.angle_beta   90.00
_cell.angle_gamma   90.00
#
_symmetry.space_group_name_H-M   'P 1'
#
loop_
_entity.id
_entity.type
_entity.pdbx_description
1 polymer ?
#
loop_
_entity_poly.entity_id
_entity_poly.type
_entity_poly.pdbx_seq_one_letter_code
_entity_poly.pdbx_strand_id
1 'polypeptide(L)'
;MTIVRERAIVVALALASTVFVSTAAPVHAVTFSNTTTVTGSASILGALSKGSGTFVIDHPLDPKNKLLYHSFVESPDVKNMYDGVAELNENGEATIELPGYFLALNYDFRYLATPIGNAMPNLFLKKEVKKRFFGFFGTPVFKISGGTPGGRVSWQVTGIRHDTYIEANPITVEVQKGPDELVDMGEYICSECYGTE
;
A
#
# COMPACT_ATOMS: atom_id res chain seq x y z
N MET A 1 -38.56 -18.21 -57.31
CA MET A 1 -38.52 -18.15 -55.83
C MET A 1 -37.34 -17.27 -55.45
N THR A 2 -37.58 -15.98 -55.26
CA THR A 2 -36.53 -14.97 -55.07
C THR A 2 -36.35 -14.78 -53.57
N ILE A 3 -35.20 -15.20 -53.03
CA ILE A 3 -34.84 -14.99 -51.63
C ILE A 3 -34.34 -13.55 -51.52
N VAL A 4 -35.15 -12.67 -50.93
CA VAL A 4 -34.71 -11.34 -50.50
C VAL A 4 -33.89 -11.53 -49.23
N ARG A 5 -32.58 -11.28 -49.31
CA ARG A 5 -31.71 -11.17 -48.12
C ARG A 5 -31.83 -9.74 -47.59
N GLU A 6 -32.66 -9.53 -46.58
CA GLU A 6 -32.56 -8.32 -45.75
C GLU A 6 -31.25 -8.36 -44.97
N ARG A 7 -30.37 -7.39 -45.24
CA ARG A 7 -29.25 -7.09 -44.35
C ARG A 7 -29.80 -6.23 -43.22
N ALA A 8 -29.95 -6.80 -42.04
CA ALA A 8 -30.18 -6.03 -40.83
C ALA A 8 -28.97 -5.12 -40.58
N ILE A 9 -29.18 -3.81 -40.71
CA ILE A 9 -28.27 -2.79 -40.22
C ILE A 9 -28.36 -2.86 -38.70
N VAL A 10 -27.31 -3.35 -38.04
CA VAL A 10 -27.18 -3.23 -36.58
C VAL A 10 -26.86 -1.77 -36.28
N VAL A 11 -27.90 -0.99 -35.99
CA VAL A 11 -27.76 0.30 -35.34
C VAL A 11 -27.34 0.01 -33.90
N ALA A 12 -26.07 0.26 -33.57
CA ALA A 12 -25.60 0.23 -32.19
C ALA A 12 -26.29 1.37 -31.43
N LEU A 13 -27.42 1.06 -30.79
CA LEU A 13 -28.05 1.94 -29.82
C LEU A 13 -27.19 1.88 -28.56
N ALA A 14 -26.37 2.91 -28.31
CA ALA A 14 -25.73 3.11 -27.02
C ALA A 14 -26.83 3.45 -26.00
N LEU A 15 -27.44 2.43 -25.42
CA LEU A 15 -28.25 2.57 -24.22
C LEU A 15 -27.30 2.92 -23.08
N ALA A 16 -27.17 4.21 -22.78
CA ALA A 16 -26.69 4.66 -21.48
C ALA A 16 -27.74 4.26 -20.44
N SER A 17 -27.79 2.98 -20.10
CA SER A 17 -28.65 2.45 -19.06
C SER A 17 -28.05 2.86 -17.73
N THR A 18 -28.57 3.93 -17.11
CA THR A 18 -28.33 4.14 -15.68
C THR A 18 -29.05 3.03 -14.93
N VAL A 19 -28.31 1.98 -14.55
CA VAL A 19 -28.85 0.91 -13.72
C VAL A 19 -28.71 1.33 -12.26
N PHE A 20 -29.82 1.68 -11.63
CA PHE A 20 -29.88 1.88 -10.20
C PHE A 20 -30.00 0.50 -9.53
N VAL A 21 -28.87 -0.02 -9.04
CA VAL A 21 -28.90 -1.18 -8.15
C VAL A 21 -29.11 -0.64 -6.73
N SER A 22 -30.36 -0.67 -6.27
CA SER A 22 -30.72 -0.46 -4.87
C SER A 22 -31.17 -1.79 -4.29
N THR A 23 -30.43 -2.31 -3.31
CA THR A 23 -30.79 -3.57 -2.64
C THR A 23 -30.98 -3.32 -1.15
N ALA A 24 -32.10 -3.81 -0.61
CA ALA A 24 -32.53 -3.58 0.76
C ALA A 24 -31.89 -4.53 1.81
N ALA A 25 -30.93 -5.38 1.42
CA ALA A 25 -30.27 -6.35 2.31
C ALA A 25 -28.77 -6.46 1.98
N PRO A 26 -27.92 -6.86 2.95
CA PRO A 26 -26.47 -6.70 2.85
C PRO A 26 -25.85 -7.85 2.06
N VAL A 27 -24.92 -7.52 1.18
CA VAL A 27 -23.99 -8.44 0.49
C VAL A 27 -24.58 -9.23 -0.69
N HIS A 28 -24.57 -8.61 -1.87
CA HIS A 28 -24.37 -9.34 -3.11
C HIS A 28 -22.97 -9.03 -3.65
N ALA A 29 -22.28 -10.06 -4.12
CA ALA A 29 -21.04 -9.91 -4.88
C ALA A 29 -21.38 -9.37 -6.27
N VAL A 30 -20.67 -8.32 -6.69
CA VAL A 30 -20.75 -7.80 -8.06
C VAL A 30 -19.44 -8.15 -8.75
N THR A 31 -19.54 -8.90 -9.85
CA THR A 31 -18.38 -9.30 -10.65
C THR A 31 -18.35 -8.50 -11.95
N PHE A 32 -17.24 -7.80 -12.17
CA PHE A 32 -16.93 -7.18 -13.46
C PHE A 32 -15.93 -8.06 -14.21
N SER A 33 -16.36 -8.70 -15.29
CA SER A 33 -15.51 -9.60 -16.08
C SER A 33 -14.66 -8.90 -17.15
N ASN A 34 -14.79 -7.57 -17.27
CA ASN A 34 -14.09 -6.74 -18.23
C ASN A 34 -13.57 -5.46 -17.57
N THR A 35 -12.77 -4.68 -18.31
CA THR A 35 -12.28 -3.37 -17.86
C THR A 35 -13.41 -2.50 -17.35
N THR A 36 -13.25 -2.03 -16.11
CA THR A 36 -14.19 -1.13 -15.46
C THR A 36 -13.46 0.15 -15.07
N THR A 37 -14.02 1.30 -15.41
CA THR A 37 -13.45 2.61 -15.11
C THR A 37 -14.29 3.31 -14.05
N VAL A 38 -13.65 3.75 -12.98
CA VAL A 38 -14.25 4.64 -11.98
C VAL A 38 -13.63 6.02 -12.16
N THR A 39 -14.42 7.00 -12.62
CA THR A 39 -13.94 8.37 -12.86
C THR A 39 -13.98 9.26 -11.62
N GLY A 40 -14.64 8.81 -10.55
CA GLY A 40 -14.69 9.46 -9.24
C GLY A 40 -13.83 8.75 -8.20
N SER A 41 -14.01 9.09 -6.93
CA SER A 41 -13.37 8.40 -5.82
C SER A 41 -14.04 7.05 -5.54
N ALA A 42 -13.23 6.02 -5.25
CA ALA A 42 -13.69 4.74 -4.74
C ALA A 42 -13.23 4.56 -3.28
N SER A 43 -14.13 4.08 -2.42
CA SER A 43 -13.80 3.72 -1.03
C SER A 43 -13.99 2.23 -0.85
N ILE A 44 -12.91 1.53 -0.52
CA ILE A 44 -12.93 0.10 -0.18
C ILE A 44 -12.78 0.00 1.34
N LEU A 45 -13.86 -0.42 2.01
CA LEU A 45 -13.87 -0.57 3.48
C LEU A 45 -13.24 -1.90 3.93
N GLY A 46 -13.24 -2.91 3.05
CA GLY A 46 -12.65 -4.22 3.30
C GLY A 46 -11.23 -4.36 2.72
N ALA A 47 -10.82 -5.61 2.51
CA ALA A 47 -9.56 -5.94 1.86
C ALA A 47 -9.63 -5.73 0.33
N LEU A 48 -8.48 -5.40 -0.27
CA LEU A 48 -8.28 -5.32 -1.72
C LEU A 48 -7.23 -6.37 -2.13
N SER A 49 -7.67 -7.41 -2.84
CA SER A 49 -6.78 -8.36 -3.50
C SER A 49 -6.68 -8.02 -4.98
N LYS A 50 -5.46 -7.92 -5.52
CA LYS A 50 -5.21 -7.44 -6.88
C LYS A 50 -3.93 -8.02 -7.48
N GLY A 51 -3.95 -8.31 -8.78
CA GLY A 51 -2.76 -8.74 -9.51
C GLY A 51 -1.71 -7.65 -9.70
N SER A 52 -2.15 -6.39 -9.89
CA SER A 52 -1.26 -5.22 -9.94
C SER A 52 -2.02 -3.95 -9.53
N GLY A 53 -1.29 -2.93 -9.08
CA GLY A 53 -1.86 -1.64 -8.69
C GLY A 53 -0.85 -0.53 -8.92
N THR A 54 -1.32 0.63 -9.37
CA THR A 54 -0.48 1.81 -9.59
C THR A 54 -1.27 3.08 -9.33
N PHE A 55 -0.58 4.18 -9.03
CA PHE A 55 -1.11 5.50 -9.37
C PHE A 55 -0.62 5.90 -10.77
N VAL A 56 -1.40 6.74 -11.43
CA VAL A 56 -1.02 7.39 -12.68
C VAL A 56 -1.26 8.90 -12.56
N ILE A 57 -0.28 9.67 -13.00
CA ILE A 57 -0.36 11.13 -13.11
C ILE A 57 0.34 11.58 -14.40
N ASP A 58 0.10 12.83 -14.81
CA ASP A 58 0.93 13.48 -15.81
C ASP A 58 2.40 13.48 -15.36
N HIS A 59 3.33 13.20 -16.27
CA HIS A 59 4.73 13.13 -15.93
C HIS A 59 5.24 14.50 -15.44
N PRO A 60 5.87 14.61 -14.25
CA PRO A 60 6.18 15.90 -13.63
C PRO A 60 7.16 16.78 -14.43
N LEU A 61 7.98 16.17 -15.30
CA LEU A 61 8.91 16.89 -16.19
C LEU A 61 8.40 17.07 -17.62
N ASP A 62 7.32 16.38 -18.02
CA ASP A 62 6.80 16.42 -19.40
C ASP A 62 5.30 16.08 -19.42
N PRO A 63 4.45 16.90 -18.77
CA PRO A 63 3.07 16.55 -18.51
C PRO A 63 2.20 16.50 -19.77
N LYS A 64 2.59 17.19 -20.85
CA LYS A 64 1.83 17.21 -22.11
C LYS A 64 2.00 15.94 -22.95
N ASN A 65 3.10 15.20 -22.77
CA ASN A 65 3.48 14.12 -23.68
C ASN A 65 3.69 12.76 -22.98
N LYS A 66 3.72 12.71 -21.64
CA LYS A 66 4.03 11.49 -20.90
C LYS A 66 3.14 11.32 -19.67
N LEU A 67 2.83 10.07 -19.37
CA LEU A 67 2.27 9.63 -18.09
C LEU A 67 3.37 9.01 -17.23
N LEU A 68 3.25 9.14 -15.92
CA LEU A 68 4.08 8.46 -14.94
C LEU A 68 3.21 7.48 -14.15
N TYR A 69 3.61 6.20 -14.19
CA TYR A 69 3.01 5.14 -13.38
C TYR A 69 3.98 4.75 -12.25
N HIS A 70 3.44 4.45 -11.07
CA HIS A 70 4.25 3.95 -9.95
C HIS A 70 3.53 2.83 -9.21
N SER A 71 4.26 1.78 -8.83
CA SER A 71 3.73 0.61 -8.13
C SER A 71 3.51 0.86 -6.65
N PHE A 72 2.61 0.09 -6.05
CA PHE A 72 2.59 -0.11 -4.60
C PHE A 72 3.85 -0.87 -4.14
N VAL A 73 4.22 -0.66 -2.87
CA VAL A 73 5.19 -1.49 -2.15
C VAL A 73 4.43 -2.57 -1.41
N GLU A 74 4.76 -3.83 -1.67
CA GLU A 74 4.08 -5.00 -1.08
C GLU A 74 5.06 -5.80 -0.22
N SER A 75 4.59 -6.33 0.90
CA SER A 75 5.35 -7.20 1.81
C SER A 75 4.44 -8.33 2.28
N PRO A 76 4.97 -9.54 2.56
CA PRO A 76 4.19 -10.59 3.22
C PRO A 76 3.71 -10.17 4.62
N ASP A 77 4.40 -9.21 5.23
CA ASP A 77 4.03 -8.61 6.51
C ASP A 77 3.19 -7.35 6.27
N VAL A 78 2.22 -7.09 7.16
CA VAL A 78 1.43 -5.84 7.22
C VAL A 78 2.27 -4.65 7.73
N LYS A 79 3.33 -4.29 7.00
CA LYS A 79 4.32 -3.28 7.43
C LYS A 79 3.80 -1.86 7.27
N ASN A 80 3.99 -1.08 8.31
CA ASN A 80 4.01 0.38 8.20
C ASN A 80 5.46 0.88 8.18
N MET A 81 5.72 1.89 7.35
CA MET A 81 7.04 2.51 7.19
C MET A 81 6.96 4.00 7.55
N TYR A 82 7.94 4.45 8.34
CA TYR A 82 8.11 5.83 8.73
C TYR A 82 9.57 6.20 8.53
N ASP A 83 9.83 7.36 7.93
CA ASP A 83 11.19 7.81 7.63
C ASP A 83 11.33 9.32 7.72
N GLY A 84 12.57 9.77 7.67
CA GLY A 84 12.89 11.19 7.61
C GLY A 84 14.39 11.45 7.71
N VAL A 85 14.73 12.73 7.87
CA VAL A 85 16.10 13.17 8.11
C VAL A 85 16.13 13.93 9.43
N ALA A 86 17.10 13.61 10.29
CA ALA A 86 17.30 14.30 11.57
C ALA A 86 18.68 14.96 11.61
N GLU A 87 18.73 16.13 12.25
CA GLU A 87 19.98 16.79 12.63
C GLU A 87 20.38 16.35 14.05
N LEU A 88 21.66 16.07 14.24
CA LEU A 88 22.25 15.66 15.51
C LEU A 88 22.58 16.90 16.33
N ASN A 89 22.18 16.90 17.60
CA ASN A 89 22.45 17.98 18.54
C ASN A 89 23.93 18.08 18.93
N GLU A 90 24.26 18.99 19.86
CA GLU A 90 25.61 19.21 20.38
C GLU A 90 26.31 17.96 20.95
N ASN A 91 25.55 16.92 21.32
CA ASN A 91 26.07 15.64 21.81
C ASN A 91 26.20 14.58 20.71
N GLY A 92 25.92 14.92 19.45
CA GLY A 92 25.89 13.95 18.35
C GLY A 92 24.68 13.00 18.42
N GLU A 93 23.57 13.47 18.99
CA GLU A 93 22.34 12.68 19.22
C GLU A 93 21.12 13.28 18.50
N ALA A 94 20.24 12.41 18.03
CA ALA A 94 18.89 12.79 17.59
C ALA A 94 17.85 12.01 18.39
N THR A 95 16.78 12.70 18.81
CA THR A 95 15.56 12.06 19.31
C THR A 95 14.52 12.17 18.20
N ILE A 96 14.04 11.02 17.72
CA ILE A 96 13.03 10.96 16.68
C ILE A 96 11.67 10.80 17.34
N GLU A 97 10.76 11.74 17.07
CA GLU A 97 9.39 11.69 17.55
C GLU A 97 8.49 11.00 16.53
N LEU A 98 7.73 10.02 17.00
CA LEU A 98 6.76 9.29 16.19
C LEU A 98 5.34 9.73 16.54
N PRO A 99 4.37 9.52 15.64
CA PRO A 99 2.97 9.81 15.94
C PRO A 99 2.49 9.12 17.22
N GLY A 100 1.61 9.78 17.98
CA GLY A 100 1.11 9.27 19.27
C GLY A 100 0.49 7.87 19.20
N TYR A 101 -0.09 7.51 18.06
CA TYR A 101 -0.69 6.21 17.78
C TYR A 101 0.33 5.12 17.39
N PHE A 102 1.61 5.45 17.17
CA PHE A 102 2.58 4.52 16.58
C PHE A 102 2.66 3.20 17.34
N LEU A 103 2.79 3.23 18.67
CA LEU A 103 2.85 2.02 19.50
C LEU A 103 1.52 1.27 19.61
N ALA A 104 0.39 1.97 19.45
CA ALA A 104 -0.93 1.35 19.42
C ALA A 104 -1.20 0.64 18.09
N LEU A 105 -0.57 1.12 17.01
CA LEU A 105 -0.74 0.59 15.67
C LEU A 105 0.34 -0.44 15.29
N ASN A 106 1.54 -0.37 15.88
CA ASN A 106 2.70 -1.14 15.44
C ASN A 106 3.40 -1.92 16.56
N TYR A 107 3.95 -3.08 16.24
CA TYR A 107 4.91 -3.85 17.03
C TYR A 107 6.08 -4.36 16.17
N ASP A 108 7.04 -5.08 16.76
CA ASP A 108 8.21 -5.68 16.11
C ASP A 108 8.97 -4.75 15.14
N PHE A 109 9.76 -3.83 15.71
CA PHE A 109 10.36 -2.73 14.95
C PHE A 109 11.69 -3.10 14.28
N ARG A 110 11.96 -2.52 13.11
CA ARG A 110 13.29 -2.53 12.48
C ARG A 110 13.74 -1.10 12.19
N TYR A 111 15.04 -0.84 12.32
CA TYR A 111 15.61 0.49 12.23
C TYR A 111 16.73 0.54 11.20
N LEU A 112 16.75 1.59 10.40
CA LEU A 112 17.86 1.95 9.55
C LEU A 112 18.27 3.40 9.84
N ALA A 113 19.56 3.67 9.82
CA ALA A 113 20.11 5.00 9.99
C ALA A 113 21.38 5.14 9.13
N THR A 114 21.45 6.18 8.32
CA THR A 114 22.57 6.43 7.41
C THR A 114 23.06 7.88 7.56
N PRO A 115 24.34 8.10 7.90
CA PRO A 115 24.94 9.44 7.93
C PRO A 115 24.86 10.10 6.54
N ILE A 116 24.57 11.40 6.51
CA ILE A 116 24.54 12.21 5.29
C ILE A 116 25.75 13.14 5.26
N GLY A 117 26.46 13.19 4.13
CA GLY A 117 27.56 14.13 3.87
C GLY A 117 28.92 13.68 4.41
N ASN A 118 28.99 13.15 5.63
CA ASN A 118 30.23 12.64 6.22
C ASN A 118 30.02 11.30 6.93
N ALA A 119 31.06 10.45 6.93
CA ALA A 119 31.04 9.20 7.67
C ALA A 119 30.95 9.46 9.19
N MET A 120 30.08 8.71 9.87
CA MET A 120 29.96 8.70 11.33
C MET A 120 30.07 7.24 11.80
N PRO A 121 31.29 6.69 11.92
CA PRO A 121 31.50 5.25 12.14
C PRO A 121 30.99 4.76 13.50
N ASN A 122 30.77 5.69 14.44
CA ASN A 122 30.21 5.40 15.75
C ASN A 122 28.69 5.62 15.80
N LEU A 123 27.99 5.78 14.67
CA LEU A 123 26.53 6.00 14.68
C LEU A 123 25.79 4.70 15.06
N PHE A 124 24.91 4.76 16.06
CA PHE A 124 24.09 3.61 16.48
C PHE A 124 22.72 4.03 17.02
N LEU A 125 21.83 3.04 17.11
CA LEU A 125 20.55 3.18 17.80
C LEU A 125 20.78 3.17 19.32
N LYS A 126 20.71 4.34 19.95
CA LYS A 126 20.91 4.50 21.41
C LYS A 126 19.74 3.99 22.23
N LYS A 127 18.51 4.20 21.75
CA LYS A 127 17.28 3.70 22.38
C LYS A 127 16.29 3.32 21.31
N GLU A 128 15.77 2.10 21.37
CA GLU A 128 14.58 1.68 20.64
C GLU A 128 13.35 2.52 21.01
N VAL A 129 12.29 2.42 20.20
CA VAL A 129 11.03 3.10 20.44
C VAL A 129 10.51 2.79 21.85
N LYS A 130 10.31 3.84 22.65
CA LYS A 130 9.66 3.77 23.95
C LYS A 130 8.71 4.95 24.12
N LYS A 131 7.65 4.75 24.91
CA LYS A 131 6.77 5.85 25.29
C LYS A 131 7.52 6.83 26.19
N ARG A 132 7.44 8.12 25.87
CA ARG A 132 7.97 9.17 26.74
C ARG A 132 7.03 9.32 27.95
N PHE A 133 7.41 8.74 29.09
CA PHE A 133 6.69 8.90 30.36
C PHE A 133 7.11 10.23 31.03
N PHE A 134 6.51 11.35 30.61
CA PHE A 134 6.49 12.57 31.44
C PHE A 134 5.22 13.35 31.15
N GLY A 135 4.24 13.27 32.06
CA GLY A 135 2.92 13.91 31.94
C GLY A 135 1.92 13.16 31.04
N PHE A 136 0.68 13.67 30.99
CA PHE A 136 -0.46 13.14 30.23
C PHE A 136 -0.28 13.19 28.69
N PHE A 137 0.78 13.83 28.19
CA PHE A 137 1.05 14.03 26.78
C PHE A 137 2.50 13.63 26.46
N GLY A 138 2.68 12.44 25.87
CA GLY A 138 3.99 11.97 25.42
C GLY A 138 3.85 11.15 24.15
N THR A 139 4.61 11.52 23.12
CA THR A 139 4.75 10.74 21.88
C THR A 139 5.75 9.59 22.07
N PRO A 140 5.61 8.48 21.33
CA PRO A 140 6.66 7.48 21.22
C PRO A 140 7.90 8.08 20.59
N VAL A 141 9.08 7.75 21.11
CA VAL A 141 10.35 8.24 20.57
C VAL A 141 11.39 7.14 20.53
N PHE A 142 12.31 7.22 19.59
CA PHE A 142 13.58 6.46 19.61
C PHE A 142 14.76 7.42 19.49
N LYS A 143 15.98 6.95 19.79
CA LYS A 143 17.18 7.81 19.80
C LYS A 143 18.30 7.21 18.99
N ILE A 144 18.94 8.05 18.18
CA ILE A 144 20.19 7.76 17.46
C ILE A 144 21.30 8.56 18.14
N SER A 145 22.51 7.99 18.21
CA SER A 145 23.67 8.61 18.87
C SER A 145 24.97 8.23 18.19
N GLY A 146 26.06 8.89 18.61
CA GLY A 146 27.42 8.57 18.21
C GLY A 146 27.79 9.15 16.84
N GLY A 147 27.00 10.11 16.35
CA GLY A 147 27.41 10.93 15.22
C GLY A 147 28.15 12.19 15.65
N THR A 148 28.44 13.05 14.69
CA THR A 148 29.10 14.33 14.91
C THR A 148 28.05 15.42 15.19
N PRO A 149 28.28 16.35 16.12
CA PRO A 149 27.40 17.49 16.34
C PRO A 149 27.08 18.27 15.05
N GLY A 150 25.81 18.63 14.84
CA GLY A 150 25.32 19.26 13.60
C GLY A 150 25.27 18.31 12.39
N GLY A 151 25.64 17.04 12.57
CA GLY A 151 25.55 16.02 11.54
C GLY A 151 24.10 15.71 11.17
N ARG A 152 23.88 15.16 9.96
CA ARG A 152 22.55 14.74 9.50
C ARG A 152 22.49 13.24 9.29
N VAL A 153 21.35 12.65 9.61
CA VAL A 153 21.10 11.20 9.47
C VAL A 153 19.76 10.98 8.78
N SER A 154 19.76 10.20 7.69
CA SER A 154 18.55 9.63 7.09
C SER A 154 18.14 8.42 7.93
N TRP A 155 16.92 8.39 8.43
CA TRP A 155 16.43 7.31 9.27
C TRP A 155 15.15 6.70 8.70
N GLN A 156 14.94 5.43 9.00
CA GLN A 156 13.70 4.72 8.77
C GLN A 156 13.41 3.81 9.96
N VAL A 157 12.15 3.73 10.35
CA VAL A 157 11.63 2.70 11.24
C VAL A 157 10.43 2.02 10.58
N THR A 158 10.41 0.69 10.65
CA THR A 158 9.25 -0.11 10.24
C THR A 158 8.64 -0.79 11.45
N GLY A 159 7.37 -1.16 11.36
CA GLY A 159 6.69 -1.99 12.35
C GLY A 159 5.56 -2.80 11.71
N ILE A 160 5.18 -3.88 12.38
CA ILE A 160 4.07 -4.76 12.00
C ILE A 160 2.78 -4.18 12.56
N ARG A 161 1.81 -3.93 11.68
CA ARG A 161 0.50 -3.39 12.02
C ARG A 161 -0.31 -4.39 12.88
N HIS A 162 -0.98 -3.93 13.94
CA HIS A 162 -1.78 -4.79 14.85
C HIS A 162 -3.06 -4.14 15.40
N ASP A 163 -3.69 -3.21 14.69
CA ASP A 163 -5.02 -2.77 15.12
C ASP A 163 -6.08 -3.87 14.99
N THR A 164 -7.21 -3.67 15.67
CA THR A 164 -8.31 -4.64 15.78
C THR A 164 -8.78 -5.22 14.45
N TYR A 165 -8.74 -4.46 13.35
CA TYR A 165 -9.15 -4.99 12.05
C TYR A 165 -8.16 -6.03 11.51
N ILE A 166 -6.85 -5.75 11.60
CA ILE A 166 -5.79 -6.63 11.11
C ILE A 166 -5.67 -7.88 11.99
N GLU A 167 -5.84 -7.75 13.30
CA GLU A 167 -5.85 -8.91 14.21
C GLU A 167 -7.04 -9.83 13.96
N ALA A 168 -8.22 -9.26 13.67
CA ALA A 168 -9.43 -10.03 13.36
C ALA A 168 -9.44 -10.61 11.94
N ASN A 169 -8.68 -10.03 11.01
CA ASN A 169 -8.62 -10.42 9.60
C ASN A 169 -7.16 -10.57 9.14
N PRO A 170 -6.40 -11.53 9.71
CA PRO A 170 -5.00 -11.70 9.35
C PRO A 170 -4.87 -12.17 7.89
N ILE A 171 -3.86 -11.65 7.20
CA ILE A 171 -3.53 -12.12 5.84
C ILE A 171 -2.83 -13.47 5.94
N THR A 172 -3.39 -14.49 5.30
CA THR A 172 -2.68 -15.76 5.07
C THR A 172 -1.85 -15.62 3.81
N VAL A 173 -0.53 -15.55 3.98
CA VAL A 173 0.42 -15.21 2.90
C VAL A 173 0.54 -16.29 1.83
N GLU A 174 0.28 -17.55 2.20
CA GLU A 174 0.35 -18.70 1.31
C GLU A 174 -0.85 -19.62 1.58
N VAL A 175 -1.63 -19.88 0.53
CA VAL A 175 -2.79 -20.76 0.55
C VAL A 175 -2.70 -21.74 -0.62
N GLN A 176 -3.24 -22.94 -0.42
CA GLN A 176 -3.37 -23.91 -1.49
C GLN A 176 -4.53 -23.51 -2.39
N LYS A 177 -4.31 -23.47 -3.72
CA LYS A 177 -5.38 -23.27 -4.70
C LYS A 177 -6.48 -24.33 -4.54
N GLY A 178 -7.74 -23.94 -4.76
CA GLY A 178 -8.88 -24.83 -4.64
C GLY A 178 -10.23 -24.09 -4.71
N PRO A 179 -11.33 -24.79 -4.40
CA PRO A 179 -12.70 -24.29 -4.62
C PRO A 179 -13.07 -23.00 -3.89
N ASP A 180 -12.35 -22.67 -2.81
CA ASP A 180 -12.59 -21.48 -1.99
C ASP A 180 -11.61 -20.32 -2.34
N GLU A 181 -10.75 -20.51 -3.34
CA GLU A 181 -9.75 -19.54 -3.79
C GLU A 181 -10.09 -18.97 -5.19
N LEU A 182 -9.28 -18.02 -5.66
CA LEU A 182 -9.51 -17.35 -6.96
C LEU A 182 -9.45 -18.29 -8.18
N VAL A 183 -8.75 -19.42 -8.06
CA VAL A 183 -8.57 -20.42 -9.12
C VAL A 183 -8.42 -21.82 -8.52
N ASP A 184 -8.82 -22.83 -9.28
CA ASP A 184 -8.67 -24.22 -8.86
C ASP A 184 -7.21 -24.70 -8.93
N MET A 185 -6.97 -25.85 -8.31
CA MET A 185 -5.66 -26.51 -8.37
C MET A 185 -5.32 -26.86 -9.83
N GLY A 186 -4.15 -26.38 -10.29
CA GLY A 186 -3.68 -26.58 -11.66
C GLY A 186 -4.03 -25.45 -12.63
N GLU A 187 -4.89 -24.51 -12.23
CA GLU A 187 -5.25 -23.36 -13.06
C GLU A 187 -4.33 -22.15 -12.82
N TYR A 188 -4.21 -21.27 -13.82
CA TYR A 188 -3.50 -20.00 -13.72
C TYR A 188 -4.50 -18.84 -13.67
N ILE A 189 -4.24 -17.85 -12.80
CA ILE A 189 -4.98 -16.57 -12.85
C ILE A 189 -4.74 -15.85 -14.18
N CYS A 190 -3.53 -15.97 -14.73
CA CYS A 190 -3.15 -15.45 -16.04
C CYS A 190 -2.40 -16.55 -16.81
N SER A 191 -3.11 -17.36 -17.58
CA SER A 191 -2.52 -18.46 -18.38
C SER A 191 -1.53 -17.94 -19.43
N GLU A 192 -1.88 -16.85 -20.11
CA GLU A 192 -1.04 -16.17 -21.09
C GLU A 192 0.30 -15.66 -20.51
N CYS A 193 0.34 -15.30 -19.22
CA CYS A 193 1.57 -14.88 -18.54
C CYS A 193 2.62 -15.99 -18.43
N TYR A 194 2.20 -17.25 -18.54
CA TYR A 194 3.08 -18.42 -18.45
C TYR A 194 3.26 -19.13 -19.80
N GLY A 195 2.74 -18.57 -20.90
CA GLY A 195 2.83 -19.16 -22.23
C GLY A 195 2.09 -20.49 -22.36
N THR A 196 1.11 -20.73 -21.50
CA THR A 196 0.26 -21.91 -21.53
C THR A 196 -1.05 -21.54 -22.23
N GLU A 197 -1.16 -21.88 -23.51
CA GLU A 197 -2.43 -21.89 -24.25
C GLU A 197 -3.07 -23.28 -24.22
#